data_AF-A0A2E8M4S3-F1
#
_entry.id   AF-A0A2E8M4S3-F1
#
_cell.length_a   1.000
_cell.length_b   1.000
_cell.length_c   1.000
_cell.angle_alpha   90.00
_cell.angle_beta   90.00
_cell.angle_gamma   90.00
#
_symmetry.space_group_name_H-M   'P 1'
#
loop_
_entity.id
_entity.type
_entity.pdbx_description
1 polymer ?
#
loop_
_entity_poly.entity_id
_entity_poly.type
_entity_poly.pdbx_seq_one_letter_code
_entity_poly.pdbx_strand_id
1 'polypeptide(L)'
;MKAEYEVVLYIKNPPDRAALKGLVSALEDPVEDLVRKDSKFKKLDLDPDDFVGKPEAVVEILLKHKQLLQRPVLVKGRKAIIGRPKSRIADFLG
;
A
#
# COMPACT_ATOMS: atom_id res chain seq x y z
N MET A 1 4.99 -20.37 13.64
CA MET A 1 3.58 -20.05 13.95
C MET A 1 2.79 -20.03 12.65
N LYS A 2 1.67 -20.75 12.55
CA LYS A 2 0.73 -20.58 11.43
C LYS A 2 -0.27 -19.51 11.86
N ALA A 3 -0.14 -18.29 11.31
CA ALA A 3 -1.20 -17.30 11.41
C ALA A 3 -2.28 -17.65 10.38
N GLU A 4 -3.55 -17.48 10.72
CA GLU A 4 -4.63 -17.46 9.73
C GLU A 4 -4.60 -16.09 9.03
N TYR A 5 -4.62 -16.11 7.69
CA TYR A 5 -4.59 -14.90 6.89
C TYR A 5 -5.37 -15.10 5.60
N GLU A 6 -5.89 -13.98 5.08
CA GLU A 6 -6.44 -13.91 3.74
C GLU A 6 -5.40 -13.33 2.77
N VAL A 7 -5.27 -13.91 1.57
CA VAL A 7 -4.41 -13.37 0.52
C VAL A 7 -5.24 -12.64 -0.52
N VAL A 8 -5.09 -11.31 -0.56
CA VAL A 8 -5.69 -10.50 -1.62
C VAL A 8 -4.70 -10.35 -2.77
N LEU A 9 -5.01 -10.99 -3.91
CA LEU A 9 -4.28 -10.79 -5.16
C LEU A 9 -4.71 -9.47 -5.81
N TYR A 10 -4.21 -8.35 -5.30
CA TYR A 10 -4.66 -7.00 -5.65
C TYR A 10 -4.59 -6.63 -7.15
N ILE A 11 -3.80 -7.36 -7.96
CA ILE A 11 -3.80 -7.17 -9.42
C ILE A 11 -5.07 -7.77 -10.05
N LYS A 12 -5.53 -8.92 -9.54
CA LYS A 12 -6.76 -9.59 -9.98
C LYS A 12 -8.00 -8.93 -9.34
N ASN A 13 -7.91 -8.66 -8.04
CA ASN A 13 -8.98 -8.09 -7.23
C ASN A 13 -8.49 -6.76 -6.61
N PRO A 14 -8.41 -5.68 -7.40
CA PRO A 14 -7.92 -4.41 -6.87
C PRO A 14 -8.83 -3.86 -5.77
N PRO A 15 -8.25 -3.22 -4.75
CA PRO A 15 -9.04 -2.53 -3.76
C PRO A 15 -9.79 -1.37 -4.43
N ASP A 16 -11.03 -1.18 -4.01
CA ASP A 16 -11.80 -0.01 -4.41
C ASP A 16 -11.35 1.24 -3.61
N ARG A 17 -12.04 2.35 -3.85
CA ARG A 17 -11.74 3.63 -3.21
C ARG A 17 -11.91 3.58 -1.70
N ALA A 18 -12.96 2.89 -1.22
CA ALA A 18 -13.25 2.81 0.21
C ALA A 18 -12.18 1.97 0.92
N ALA A 19 -11.79 0.84 0.32
CA ALA A 19 -10.72 -0.01 0.79
C ALA A 19 -9.37 0.72 0.82
N LEU A 20 -9.03 1.48 -0.22
CA LEU A 20 -7.79 2.27 -0.24
C LEU A 20 -7.78 3.39 0.81
N LYS A 21 -8.90 4.09 1.01
CA LYS A 21 -9.04 5.08 2.10
C LYS A 21 -8.88 4.45 3.47
N GLY A 22 -9.49 3.28 3.68
CA GLY A 22 -9.33 2.50 4.91
C GLY A 22 -7.88 2.08 5.14
N LEU A 23 -7.21 1.61 4.08
CA LEU A 23 -5.81 1.21 4.14
C LEU A 23 -4.90 2.39 4.49
N VAL A 24 -5.07 3.53 3.81
CA VAL A 24 -4.30 4.76 4.08
C VAL A 24 -4.51 5.23 5.52
N SER A 25 -5.74 5.17 6.02
CA SER A 25 -6.05 5.59 7.40
C SER A 25 -5.46 4.65 8.46
N ALA A 26 -5.29 3.37 8.11
CA ALA A 26 -4.73 2.35 8.99
C ALA A 26 -3.19 2.27 8.91
N LEU A 27 -2.58 2.92 7.92
CA LEU A 27 -1.15 2.78 7.63
C LEU A 27 -0.30 3.47 8.71
N GLU A 28 0.68 2.75 9.26
CA GLU A 28 1.63 3.30 10.22
C GLU A 28 2.86 3.94 9.55
N ASP A 29 3.13 3.57 8.29
CA ASP A 29 4.19 4.16 7.45
C ASP A 29 3.72 5.48 6.81
N PRO A 30 4.63 6.32 6.28
CA PRO A 30 4.25 7.48 5.46
C PRO A 30 3.32 7.07 4.30
N VAL A 31 2.28 7.87 4.05
CA VAL A 31 1.23 7.50 3.09
C VAL A 31 1.77 7.38 1.67
N GLU A 32 2.72 8.22 1.29
CA GLU A 32 3.40 8.20 0.00
C GLU A 32 4.17 6.89 -0.26
N ASP A 33 4.55 6.15 0.79
CA ASP A 33 5.28 4.90 0.63
C ASP A 33 4.37 3.75 0.15
N LEU A 34 3.04 3.91 0.23
CA LEU A 34 2.10 3.01 -0.45
C LEU A 34 2.22 3.08 -1.97
N VAL A 35 2.77 4.18 -2.51
CA VAL A 35 3.02 4.33 -3.94
C VAL A 35 4.42 3.82 -4.26
N ARG A 36 4.48 2.73 -5.01
CA ARG A 36 5.70 2.08 -5.47
C ARG A 36 6.38 2.92 -6.55
N LYS A 37 7.51 3.54 -6.18
CA LYS A 37 8.35 4.40 -7.04
C LYS A 37 9.34 3.62 -7.91
N ASP A 38 8.85 2.70 -8.75
CA ASP A 38 9.69 1.85 -9.61
C ASP A 38 9.76 2.35 -11.07
N SER A 39 10.26 1.51 -11.99
CA SER A 39 10.32 1.84 -13.41
C SER A 39 8.95 2.13 -14.03
N LYS A 40 7.86 1.58 -13.49
CA LYS A 40 6.50 1.87 -13.97
C LYS A 40 6.03 3.25 -13.50
N PHE A 41 6.38 3.65 -12.28
CA PHE A 41 6.16 5.01 -11.81
C PHE A 41 6.87 6.03 -12.71
N LYS A 42 8.16 5.79 -13.02
CA LYS A 42 8.94 6.65 -13.92
C LYS A 42 8.36 6.72 -15.33
N LYS A 43 7.92 5.59 -15.89
CA LYS A 43 7.27 5.54 -17.23
C LYS A 43 5.95 6.29 -17.32
N LEU A 44 5.34 6.61 -16.18
CA LEU A 44 4.12 7.41 -16.12
C LEU A 44 4.42 8.90 -15.88
N ASP A 45 5.71 9.29 -15.89
CA ASP A 45 6.20 10.65 -15.68
C ASP A 45 5.62 11.30 -14.41
N LEU A 46 5.48 10.51 -13.35
CA LEU A 46 4.98 10.95 -12.05
C LEU A 46 6.10 11.53 -11.19
N ASP A 47 5.79 12.56 -10.41
CA ASP A 47 6.69 13.14 -9.42
C ASP A 47 6.43 12.53 -8.03
N PRO A 48 7.44 11.98 -7.32
CA PRO A 48 7.27 11.51 -5.95
C PRO A 48 6.72 12.57 -4.98
N ASP A 49 7.04 13.85 -5.19
CA ASP A 49 6.66 14.96 -4.29
C ASP A 49 5.17 15.31 -4.38
N ASP A 50 4.49 14.85 -5.44
CA ASP A 50 3.03 14.98 -5.58
C ASP A 50 2.26 14.19 -4.52
N PHE A 51 2.89 13.21 -3.88
CA PHE A 51 2.24 12.27 -2.96
C PHE A 51 2.58 12.50 -1.48
N VAL A 52 3.66 13.21 -1.18
CA VAL A 52 4.19 13.38 0.19
C VAL A 52 3.14 14.02 1.10
N GLY A 53 2.73 13.29 2.14
CA GLY A 53 1.71 13.76 3.09
C GLY A 53 0.33 14.03 2.49
N LYS A 54 0.01 13.48 1.31
CA LYS A 54 -1.25 13.72 0.58
C LYS A 54 -2.06 12.41 0.38
N PRO A 55 -2.84 11.99 1.40
CA PRO A 55 -3.65 10.78 1.36
C PRO A 55 -4.55 10.64 0.12
N GLU A 56 -5.26 11.70 -0.25
CA GLU A 56 -6.16 11.70 -1.39
C GLU A 56 -5.42 11.48 -2.70
N ALA A 57 -4.26 12.13 -2.90
CA ALA A 57 -3.44 11.94 -4.09
C ALA A 57 -2.95 10.48 -4.22
N VAL A 58 -2.57 9.87 -3.09
CA VAL A 58 -2.19 8.45 -3.02
C VAL A 58 -3.37 7.54 -3.38
N VAL A 59 -4.59 7.81 -2.86
CA VAL A 59 -5.77 7.02 -3.23
C VAL A 59 -6.09 7.15 -4.72
N GLU A 60 -6.07 8.37 -5.27
CA GLU A 60 -6.35 8.61 -6.68
C GLU A 60 -5.38 7.86 -7.61
N ILE A 61 -4.08 7.94 -7.34
CA ILE A 61 -3.09 7.30 -8.21
C ILE A 61 -3.19 5.77 -8.13
N LEU A 62 -3.48 5.22 -6.95
CA LEU A 62 -3.61 3.77 -6.76
C LEU A 62 -4.90 3.21 -7.38
N LEU A 63 -5.98 4.00 -7.42
CA LEU A 63 -7.20 3.65 -8.16
C LEU A 63 -6.94 3.60 -9.66
N LYS A 64 -6.26 4.61 -10.21
CA LYS A 64 -5.92 4.68 -11.63
C LYS A 64 -4.90 3.62 -12.04
N HIS A 65 -3.95 3.35 -11.15
CA HIS A 65 -2.77 2.56 -11.43
C HIS A 65 -2.48 1.56 -10.31
N LYS A 66 -3.40 0.60 -10.11
CA LYS A 66 -3.29 -0.46 -9.09
C LYS A 66 -1.90 -1.09 -8.98
N GLN A 67 -1.18 -1.27 -10.10
CA GLN A 67 0.21 -1.75 -10.14
C GLN A 67 1.20 -1.04 -9.22
N LEU A 68 0.94 0.24 -8.91
CA LEU A 68 1.78 1.10 -8.11
C LEU A 68 1.51 0.88 -6.63
N LEU A 69 0.52 0.08 -6.24
CA LEU A 69 0.36 -0.32 -4.85
C LEU A 69 1.60 -1.10 -4.41
N GLN A 70 2.24 -0.59 -3.36
CA GLN A 70 3.39 -1.20 -2.74
C GLN A 70 3.03 -2.59 -2.22
N ARG A 71 3.99 -3.51 -2.23
CA ARG A 71 3.75 -4.91 -1.86
C ARG A 71 4.95 -5.58 -1.19
N PRO A 72 4.76 -6.42 -0.17
CA PRO A 72 3.47 -6.73 0.46
C PRO A 72 2.99 -5.58 1.35
N VAL A 73 1.67 -5.45 1.48
CA VAL A 73 1.01 -4.63 2.48
C VAL A 73 0.25 -5.59 3.39
N LEU A 74 0.40 -5.40 4.69
CA LEU A 74 -0.22 -6.24 5.71
C LEU A 74 -1.24 -5.41 6.46
N VAL A 75 -2.39 -6.00 6.75
CA VAL A 75 -3.46 -5.37 7.52
C VAL A 75 -3.79 -6.30 8.69
N LYS A 76 -3.79 -5.76 9.91
CA LYS A 76 -4.14 -6.49 11.14
C LYS A 76 -4.98 -5.58 12.03
N GLY A 77 -6.28 -5.89 12.13
CA GLY A 77 -7.24 -5.05 12.85
C GLY A 77 -7.33 -3.65 12.23
N ARG A 78 -6.98 -2.62 12.99
CA ARG A 78 -6.99 -1.21 12.54
C ARG A 78 -5.63 -0.67 12.09
N LYS A 79 -4.63 -1.55 11.96
CA LYS A 79 -3.27 -1.19 11.59
C LYS A 79 -2.89 -1.82 10.27
N ALA A 80 -2.08 -1.12 9.51
CA ALA A 80 -1.47 -1.61 8.29
C ALA A 80 -0.01 -1.19 8.20
N ILE A 81 0.81 -2.03 7.58
CA ILE A 81 2.21 -1.74 7.29
C ILE A 81 2.59 -2.14 5.88
N ILE A 82 3.65 -1.51 5.38
CA ILE A 82 4.43 -1.97 4.25
C ILE A 82 5.45 -2.98 4.77
N GLY A 83 5.34 -4.24 4.32
CA GLY A 83 6.18 -5.35 4.76
C GLY A 83 7.58 -5.35 4.13
N ARG A 84 8.23 -4.18 4.01
CA ARG A 84 9.59 -4.02 3.50
C ARG A 84 10.45 -3.23 4.49
N PRO A 85 11.57 -3.78 4.97
CA PRO A 85 12.10 -5.12 4.70
C PRO A 85 11.17 -6.24 5.22
N LYS A 86 11.32 -7.45 4.67
CA LYS A 86 10.45 -8.60 5.02
C LYS A 86 10.48 -8.96 6.51
N SER A 87 11.54 -8.60 7.23
CA SER A 87 11.62 -8.78 8.69
C SER A 87 10.46 -8.11 9.43
N ARG A 88 9.97 -6.96 8.95
CA ARG A 88 8.82 -6.24 9.53
C ARG A 88 7.55 -7.09 9.61
N ILE A 89 7.42 -8.10 8.74
CA ILE A 89 6.24 -8.98 8.71
C ILE A 89 6.15 -9.78 10.00
N ALA A 90 7.26 -10.37 10.46
CA ALA A 90 7.26 -11.16 11.67
C ALA A 90 6.91 -10.29 12.89
N ASP A 91 7.59 -9.15 13.02
CA ASP A 91 7.38 -8.19 14.11
C ASP A 91 5.92 -7.69 14.19
N PHE A 92 5.29 -7.44 13.03
CA PHE A 92 3.91 -6.98 12.96
C PHE A 92 2.88 -8.07 13.29
N LEU A 93 3.19 -9.32 12.95
CA LEU A 93 2.32 -10.45 13.25
C LEU A 93 2.37 -10.85 14.73
N GLY A 94 3.49 -10.60 15.42
CA GLY A 94 3.72 -11.00 16.81
C GLY A 94 4.26 -12.42 16.88
#